data_AF-A0A813X6R3-F1
#
_entry.id   AF-A0A813X6R3-F1
#
_cell.length_a   1.000
_cell.length_b   1.000
_cell.length_c   1.000
_cell.angle_alpha   90.00
_cell.angle_beta   90.00
_cell.angle_gamma   90.00
#
_symmetry.space_group_name_H-M   'P 1'
#
loop_
_entity.id
_entity.type
_entity.pdbx_description
1 polymer ?
#
loop_
_entity_poly.entity_id
_entity_poly.type
_entity_poly.pdbx_seq_one_letter_code
_entity_poly.pdbx_strand_id
1 'polypeptide(L)'
;MHLLNKSLFIILYVIIILKKLVNATLNSTSRRVLGCGPGPFTIDEDLIGLGQGSLIECCKNHDLCYDDCKLTQIECDDNFADCLRKKCNELKSFKSRIFCRIDASNMIKLVRKLGFITYCLQPNG
;
A
#
# COMPACT_ATOMS: atom_id res chain seq x y z
N MET A 1 2.98 53.98 4.22
CA MET A 1 3.68 52.68 4.37
C MET A 1 2.84 51.53 4.99
N HIS A 2 1.56 51.72 5.32
CA HIS A 2 0.74 50.64 5.94
C HIS A 2 -0.05 49.75 4.96
N LEU A 3 -0.29 50.20 3.72
CA LEU A 3 -1.12 49.48 2.74
C LEU A 3 -0.37 48.36 2.01
N LEU A 4 0.91 48.56 1.69
CA LEU A 4 1.77 47.56 1.04
C LEU A 4 1.89 46.25 1.84
N ASN A 5 1.84 46.35 3.17
CA ASN A 5 2.01 45.22 4.07
C ASN A 5 0.76 44.32 4.13
N LYS A 6 -0.45 44.91 3.98
CA LYS A 6 -1.71 44.14 3.90
C LYS A 6 -1.82 43.36 2.60
N SER A 7 -1.42 43.97 1.47
CA SER A 7 -1.41 43.31 0.17
C SER A 7 -0.47 42.11 0.15
N LEU A 8 0.71 42.22 0.76
CA LEU A 8 1.67 41.11 0.86
C LEU A 8 1.11 39.94 1.70
N PHE A 9 0.40 40.26 2.79
CA PHE A 9 -0.23 39.27 3.66
C PHE A 9 -1.36 38.51 2.95
N ILE A 10 -2.17 39.23 2.16
CA ILE A 10 -3.23 38.63 1.34
C ILE A 10 -2.63 37.72 0.27
N ILE A 11 -1.57 38.15 -0.42
CA ILE A 11 -0.88 37.35 -1.43
C ILE A 11 -0.30 36.06 -0.81
N LEU A 12 0.38 36.17 0.33
CA LEU A 12 0.93 35.01 1.03
C LEU A 12 -0.17 34.03 1.47
N TYR A 13 -1.28 34.56 2.00
CA TYR A 13 -2.43 33.75 2.39
C TYR A 13 -3.06 33.01 1.21
N VAL A 14 -3.23 33.68 0.07
CA VAL A 14 -3.73 33.07 -1.17
C VAL A 14 -2.78 31.99 -1.69
N ILE A 15 -1.46 32.20 -1.65
CA ILE A 15 -0.47 31.19 -2.04
C ILE A 15 -0.56 29.94 -1.15
N ILE A 16 -0.75 30.11 0.17
CA ILE A 16 -0.92 29.00 1.11
C ILE A 16 -2.20 28.20 0.80
N ILE A 17 -3.31 28.89 0.53
CA ILE A 17 -4.59 28.26 0.14
C ILE A 17 -4.42 27.50 -1.19
N LEU A 18 -3.79 28.12 -2.20
CA LEU A 18 -3.54 27.49 -3.49
C LEU A 18 -2.65 26.25 -3.37
N LYS A 19 -1.58 26.30 -2.56
CA LYS A 19 -0.75 25.12 -2.28
C LYS A 19 -1.53 23.99 -1.61
N LYS A 20 -2.42 24.30 -0.66
CA LYS A 20 -3.31 23.31 -0.03
C LYS A 20 -4.29 22.71 -1.04
N LEU A 21 -4.89 23.53 -1.89
CA LEU A 21 -5.83 23.08 -2.92
C LEU A 21 -5.14 22.22 -3.99
N VAL A 22 -3.95 22.62 -4.45
CA VAL A 22 -3.12 21.84 -5.38
C VAL A 22 -2.67 20.52 -4.76
N ASN A 23 -2.24 20.51 -3.49
CA ASN A 23 -1.91 19.26 -2.80
C ASN A 23 -3.14 18.34 -2.62
N ALA A 24 -4.33 18.91 -2.46
CA ALA A 24 -5.57 18.13 -2.40
C ALA A 24 -5.99 17.57 -3.78
N THR A 25 -5.65 18.26 -4.88
CA THR A 25 -5.97 17.81 -6.26
C THR A 25 -4.90 16.89 -6.85
N LEU A 26 -3.62 17.04 -6.48
CA LEU A 26 -2.55 16.13 -6.94
C LEU A 26 -2.56 14.77 -6.23
N ASN A 27 -3.39 14.62 -5.19
CA ASN A 27 -3.53 13.36 -4.43
C ASN A 27 -4.82 12.60 -4.78
N SER A 28 -5.54 13.00 -5.85
CA SER A 28 -6.84 12.42 -6.20
C SER A 28 -6.79 11.22 -7.16
N THR A 29 -5.61 10.73 -7.54
CA THR A 29 -5.47 9.32 -7.96
C THR A 29 -5.26 8.49 -6.72
N SER A 30 -6.35 8.20 -6.01
CA SER A 30 -6.33 7.29 -4.86
C SER A 30 -5.93 5.89 -5.36
N ARG A 31 -4.63 5.57 -5.33
CA ARG A 31 -4.14 4.24 -5.66
C ARG A 31 -4.90 3.22 -4.80
N ARG A 32 -5.37 2.13 -5.40
CA ARG A 32 -6.19 1.14 -4.69
C ARG A 32 -5.31 0.36 -3.72
N VAL A 33 -5.28 0.78 -2.46
CA VAL A 33 -4.56 0.11 -1.36
C VAL A 33 -5.59 -0.38 -0.35
N LEU A 34 -5.87 -1.68 -0.40
CA LEU A 34 -6.89 -2.35 0.40
C LEU A 34 -6.28 -3.10 1.59
N GLY A 35 -4.98 -3.42 1.54
CA GLY A 35 -4.29 -4.19 2.56
C GLY A 35 -4.32 -5.68 2.25
N CYS A 36 -4.30 -6.53 3.27
CA CYS A 36 -4.27 -7.97 3.07
C CYS A 36 -5.69 -8.52 2.93
N GLY A 37 -5.97 -9.26 1.85
CA GLY A 37 -7.24 -9.96 1.64
C GLY A 37 -7.99 -9.49 0.39
N PRO A 38 -9.07 -10.17 0.01
CA PRO A 38 -9.84 -9.81 -1.17
C PRO A 38 -10.80 -8.65 -0.87
N GLY A 39 -10.57 -7.49 -1.50
CA GLY A 39 -11.58 -6.42 -1.58
C GLY A 39 -11.97 -5.85 -0.20
N PRO A 40 -13.27 -5.82 0.17
CA PRO A 40 -13.73 -5.27 1.45
C PRO A 40 -13.37 -6.17 2.66
N PHE A 41 -12.86 -7.38 2.41
CA PHE A 41 -12.41 -8.28 3.46
C PHE A 41 -10.93 -8.03 3.74
N THR A 42 -10.66 -6.97 4.51
CA THR A 42 -9.35 -6.75 5.09
C THR A 42 -9.14 -7.74 6.23
N ILE A 43 -8.13 -8.59 6.12
CA ILE A 43 -7.67 -9.37 7.25
C ILE A 43 -7.11 -8.36 8.25
N ASP A 44 -7.79 -8.24 9.40
CA ASP A 44 -7.42 -7.32 10.48
C ASP A 44 -5.94 -7.50 10.84
N GLU A 45 -5.26 -6.41 11.22
CA GLU A 45 -3.85 -6.43 11.63
C GLU A 45 -3.63 -7.43 12.79
N ASP A 46 -4.69 -7.67 13.59
CA ASP A 46 -4.73 -8.65 14.68
C ASP A 46 -4.94 -10.10 14.19
N LEU A 47 -5.62 -10.29 13.05
CA LEU A 47 -5.96 -11.62 12.51
C LEU A 47 -4.80 -12.22 11.70
N ILE A 48 -3.93 -11.39 11.12
CA ILE A 48 -2.57 -11.82 10.74
C ILE A 48 -1.75 -11.90 12.02
N GLY A 49 -2.02 -12.94 12.82
CA GLY A 49 -1.48 -13.22 14.14
C GLY A 49 0.02 -13.57 14.19
N LEU A 50 0.80 -12.94 13.31
CA LEU A 50 2.26 -13.07 13.20
C LEU A 50 3.01 -11.96 13.93
N GLY A 51 2.29 -11.18 14.74
CA GLY A 51 2.82 -10.22 15.68
C GLY A 51 3.42 -8.99 15.00
N GLN A 52 2.82 -7.84 15.28
CA GLN A 52 3.30 -6.48 14.94
C GLN A 52 3.01 -5.96 13.53
N GLY A 53 1.87 -6.25 12.90
CA GLY A 53 1.42 -5.50 11.72
C GLY A 53 2.46 -5.41 10.58
N SER A 54 3.45 -6.31 10.53
CA SER A 54 4.65 -6.13 9.72
C SER A 54 4.45 -6.62 8.28
N LEU A 55 3.46 -7.48 8.07
CA LEU A 55 3.07 -8.02 6.77
C LEU A 55 2.08 -7.12 6.03
N ILE A 56 1.39 -6.20 6.73
CA ILE A 56 0.46 -5.26 6.09
C ILE A 56 1.18 -4.37 5.08
N GLU A 57 2.45 -4.02 5.36
CA GLU A 57 3.31 -3.26 4.44
C GLU A 57 3.54 -4.03 3.14
N CYS A 58 3.74 -5.35 3.22
CA CYS A 58 3.89 -6.19 2.04
C CYS A 58 2.61 -6.22 1.20
N CYS A 59 1.44 -6.34 1.83
CA CYS A 59 0.17 -6.30 1.13
C CYS A 59 -0.09 -4.93 0.48
N LYS A 60 0.16 -3.84 1.21
CA LYS A 60 0.04 -2.47 0.68
C LYS A 60 0.93 -2.26 -0.55
N ASN A 61 2.16 -2.75 -0.52
CA ASN A 61 3.06 -2.65 -1.68
C ASN A 61 2.63 -3.55 -2.85
N HIS A 62 2.04 -4.71 -2.56
CA HIS A 62 1.47 -5.60 -3.58
C HIS A 62 0.27 -4.97 -4.29
N ASP A 63 -0.65 -4.38 -3.53
CA ASP A 63 -1.79 -3.61 -4.04
C ASP A 63 -1.33 -2.45 -4.95
N LEU A 64 -0.31 -1.69 -4.52
CA LEU A 64 0.26 -0.61 -5.32
C LEU A 64 0.86 -1.12 -6.63
N CYS A 65 1.52 -2.28 -6.60
CA CYS A 65 2.10 -2.92 -7.80
C CYS A 65 1.00 -3.40 -8.75
N TYR A 66 -0.06 -4.01 -8.22
CA TYR A 66 -1.21 -4.46 -9.00
C TYR A 66 -2.00 -3.31 -9.62
N ASP A 67 -2.03 -2.14 -8.98
CA ASP A 67 -2.74 -0.95 -9.46
C ASP A 67 -1.93 -0.12 -10.47
N ASP A 68 -0.58 -0.11 -10.38
CA ASP A 68 0.24 0.73 -11.26
C ASP A 68 0.49 0.15 -12.66
N CYS A 69 0.30 -1.16 -12.83
CA CYS A 69 0.44 -1.89 -14.09
C CYS A 69 1.78 -1.73 -14.81
N LYS A 70 2.83 -1.38 -14.07
CA LYS A 70 4.18 -1.22 -14.64
C LYS A 70 4.97 -2.52 -14.65
N LEU A 71 4.65 -3.42 -13.73
CA LEU A 71 5.26 -4.73 -13.60
C LEU A 71 4.22 -5.81 -13.91
N THR A 72 4.67 -6.94 -14.42
CA THR A 72 3.81 -8.11 -14.62
C THR A 72 3.28 -8.62 -13.28
N GLN A 73 2.14 -9.32 -13.32
CA GLN A 73 1.59 -9.98 -12.12
C GLN A 73 2.64 -10.86 -11.42
N ILE A 74 3.46 -11.58 -12.21
CA ILE A 74 4.51 -12.47 -11.68
C ILE A 74 5.56 -11.65 -10.91
N GLU A 75 6.03 -10.54 -11.47
CA GLU A 75 7.00 -9.65 -10.80
C GLU A 75 6.41 -9.04 -9.51
N CYS A 76 5.14 -8.62 -9.53
CA CYS A 76 4.46 -8.16 -8.33
C CYS A 76 4.36 -9.26 -7.27
N ASP A 77 3.99 -10.48 -7.67
CA ASP A 77 3.85 -11.63 -6.78
C ASP A 77 5.20 -12.11 -6.21
N ASP A 78 6.29 -11.98 -6.96
CA ASP A 78 7.65 -12.27 -6.51
C ASP A 78 8.13 -11.24 -5.50
N ASN A 79 7.94 -9.95 -5.79
CA ASN A 79 8.25 -8.86 -4.85
C ASN A 79 7.48 -9.02 -3.53
N PHE A 80 6.20 -9.39 -3.61
CA PHE A 80 5.38 -9.69 -2.44
C PHE A 80 5.93 -10.87 -1.64
N ALA A 81 6.28 -11.96 -2.32
CA ALA A 81 6.84 -13.15 -1.68
C ALA A 81 8.15 -12.84 -0.93
N ASP A 82 9.02 -12.01 -1.52
CA ASP A 82 10.29 -11.63 -0.90
C ASP A 82 10.09 -10.71 0.30
N CYS A 83 9.14 -9.77 0.22
CA CYS A 83 8.74 -8.94 1.35
C CYS A 83 8.29 -9.80 2.53
N LEU A 84 7.35 -10.74 2.30
CA LEU A 84 6.84 -11.62 3.36
C LEU A 84 7.94 -12.48 3.98
N ARG A 85 8.81 -13.09 3.15
CA ARG A 85 9.93 -13.92 3.65
C ARG A 85 10.88 -13.10 4.52
N LYS A 86 11.20 -11.87 4.10
CA LYS A 86 12.07 -10.97 4.87
C LYS A 86 11.45 -10.65 6.23
N LYS A 87 10.19 -10.21 6.27
CA LYS A 87 9.47 -9.92 7.52
C LYS A 87 9.40 -11.14 8.43
N CYS A 88 9.14 -12.33 7.88
CA CYS A 88 9.16 -13.56 8.66
C CYS A 88 10.55 -13.89 9.23
N ASN A 89 11.64 -13.55 8.55
CA ASN A 89 13.00 -13.81 9.05
C ASN A 89 13.42 -12.83 10.16
N GLU A 90 12.84 -11.64 10.21
CA GLU A 90 13.10 -10.61 11.22
C GLU A 90 12.47 -10.94 12.59
N LEU A 91 11.52 -11.88 12.64
CA LEU A 91 10.87 -12.29 13.89
C LEU A 91 11.86 -13.02 14.83
N LYS A 92 11.93 -12.56 16.10
CA LYS A 92 12.83 -13.13 17.12
C LYS A 92 12.43 -14.54 17.56
N SER A 93 11.13 -14.79 17.68
CA SER A 93 10.61 -16.08 18.16
C SER A 93 10.65 -17.14 17.06
N PHE A 94 11.28 -18.29 17.33
CA PHE A 94 11.27 -19.43 16.41
C PHE A 94 9.85 -19.86 16.05
N LYS A 95 8.96 -19.96 17.05
CA LYS A 95 7.55 -20.31 16.85
C LYS A 95 6.88 -19.32 15.88
N SER A 96 7.06 -18.02 16.09
CA SER A 96 6.49 -16.97 15.23
C SER A 96 7.06 -17.00 13.81
N ARG A 97 8.36 -17.27 13.64
CA ARG A 97 8.98 -17.46 12.31
C ARG A 97 8.33 -18.60 11.53
N ILE A 98 8.07 -19.72 12.20
CA ILE A 98 7.46 -20.90 11.57
C ILE A 98 6.03 -20.60 11.12
N PHE A 99 5.18 -20.09 12.02
CA PHE A 99 3.82 -19.70 11.66
C PHE A 99 3.82 -18.66 10.55
N CYS A 100 4.73 -17.69 10.60
CA CYS A 100 4.81 -16.64 9.58
C CYS A 100 5.09 -17.20 8.20
N ARG A 101 6.04 -18.13 8.10
CA ARG A 101 6.38 -18.77 6.83
C ARG A 101 5.23 -19.61 6.28
N ILE A 102 4.42 -20.23 7.13
CA ILE A 102 3.25 -21.02 6.71
C ILE A 102 2.21 -20.09 6.10
N ASP A 103 1.82 -19.03 6.80
CA ASP A 103 0.81 -18.09 6.31
C ASP A 103 1.30 -17.36 5.06
N ALA A 104 2.55 -16.88 5.06
CA ALA A 104 3.17 -16.27 3.90
C ALA A 104 3.14 -17.20 2.68
N SER A 105 3.47 -18.49 2.85
CA SER A 105 3.43 -19.48 1.76
C SER A 105 2.01 -19.65 1.22
N ASN A 106 1.00 -19.68 2.09
CA ASN A 106 -0.40 -19.76 1.67
C ASN A 106 -0.83 -18.50 0.90
N MET A 107 -0.47 -17.31 1.39
CA MET A 107 -0.77 -16.05 0.70
C MET A 107 -0.12 -16.01 -0.68
N ILE A 108 1.17 -16.33 -0.80
CA ILE A 108 1.91 -16.37 -2.06
C ILE A 108 1.25 -17.33 -3.07
N LYS A 109 0.84 -18.52 -2.61
CA LYS A 109 0.14 -19.49 -3.48
C LYS A 109 -1.20 -18.95 -3.97
N LEU A 110 -1.96 -18.27 -3.11
CA LEU A 110 -3.28 -17.74 -3.46
C LEU A 110 -3.18 -16.60 -4.46
N VAL A 111 -2.28 -15.63 -4.25
CA VAL A 111 -2.11 -14.50 -5.19
C VAL A 111 -1.60 -14.96 -6.54
N ARG A 112 -0.67 -15.93 -6.59
CA ARG A 112 -0.21 -16.49 -7.88
C ARG A 112 -1.31 -17.23 -8.64
N LYS A 113 -2.26 -17.83 -7.92
CA LYS A 113 -3.36 -18.60 -8.51
C LYS A 113 -4.54 -17.73 -8.94
N LEU A 114 -4.87 -16.71 -8.15
CA LEU A 114 -6.12 -15.94 -8.27
C LEU A 114 -5.89 -14.45 -8.57
N GLY A 115 -4.66 -13.98 -8.50
CA GLY A 115 -4.29 -12.57 -8.64
C GLY A 115 -4.63 -11.97 -10.00
N PHE A 116 -4.74 -12.77 -11.05
CA PHE A 116 -5.18 -12.32 -12.38
C PHE A 116 -6.57 -11.66 -12.37
N ILE A 117 -7.41 -11.96 -11.37
CA ILE A 117 -8.75 -11.37 -11.23
C ILE A 117 -8.65 -9.91 -10.78
N THR A 118 -7.59 -9.55 -10.05
CA THR A 118 -7.43 -8.23 -9.43
C THR A 118 -6.27 -7.41 -9.99
N TYR A 119 -5.33 -8.06 -10.67
CA TYR A 119 -4.22 -7.43 -11.36
C TYR A 119 -4.74 -6.48 -12.45
N CYS A 120 -4.34 -5.21 -12.37
CA CYS A 120 -4.63 -4.21 -13.40
C CYS A 120 -6.11 -3.99 -13.73
N LEU A 121 -6.97 -4.01 -12.72
CA LEU A 121 -8.41 -3.73 -12.88
C LEU A 121 -8.76 -2.27 -13.23
N GLN A 122 -7.81 -1.44 -13.66
CA GLN A 122 -8.13 -0.07 -14.06
C GLN A 122 -8.98 -0.05 -15.34
N PRO A 123 -9.99 0.85 -15.46
CA PRO A 123 -10.97 0.85 -16.56
C PRO A 123 -10.42 1.22 -17.95
N ASN A 124 -9.11 1.32 -18.13
CA ASN A 124 -8.47 1.71 -19.40
C ASN A 124 -7.41 0.69 -19.89
N GLY A 125 -7.58 -0.59 -19.55
CA GLY A 125 -6.87 -1.70 -20.20
C GLY A 125 -7.52 -2.07 -21.53
#